data_AF-A0A0Q8B2R1-F1
#
_entry.id   AF-A0A0Q8B2R1-F1
#
_cell.length_a   1.000
_cell.length_b   1.000
_cell.length_c   1.000
_cell.angle_alpha   90.00
_cell.angle_beta   90.00
_cell.angle_gamma   90.00
#
_symmetry.space_group_name_H-M   'P 1'
#
loop_
_entity.id
_entity.type
_entity.pdbx_description
1 polymer ?
#
loop_
_entity_poly.entity_id
_entity_poly.type
_entity_poly.pdbx_seq_one_letter_code
_entity_poly.pdbx_strand_id
1 'polypeptide(L)'
;MFSEKFSPLIKAFPQEADALRRLANHFADIEREEGENVLQVIMPPGRLYDISQAGSTAHFAKVTTILVESGLFERKVVVRSPGGPAIHEYDNWFDCPLEVYDPVRDVTMEVTDSDLETLYRVAKNGKN
;
A
#
# COMPACT_ATOMS: atom_id res chain seq x y z
N MET A 1 10.36 -10.26 -13.31
CA MET A 1 10.60 -9.70 -11.96
C MET A 1 9.53 -8.64 -11.67
N PHE A 2 9.07 -8.51 -10.43
CA PHE A 2 8.10 -7.49 -10.00
C PHE A 2 8.60 -6.07 -10.28
N SER A 3 9.87 -5.78 -10.01
CA SER A 3 10.52 -4.49 -10.31
C SER A 3 10.43 -4.10 -11.80
N GLU A 4 10.41 -5.05 -12.73
CA GLU A 4 10.27 -4.76 -14.17
C GLU A 4 8.90 -4.16 -14.52
N LYS A 5 7.86 -4.44 -13.71
CA LYS A 5 6.51 -3.88 -13.90
C LYS A 5 6.47 -2.35 -13.77
N PHE A 6 7.48 -1.74 -13.16
CA PHE A 6 7.59 -0.27 -13.07
C PHE A 6 8.05 0.37 -14.38
N SER A 7 8.73 -0.37 -15.26
CA SER A 7 9.27 0.16 -16.53
C SER A 7 8.23 0.87 -17.42
N PRO A 8 7.04 0.29 -17.70
CA PRO A 8 6.01 0.99 -18.47
C PRO A 8 5.53 2.28 -17.77
N LEU A 9 5.41 2.27 -16.44
CA LEU A 9 4.97 3.44 -15.67
C LEU A 9 6.00 4.57 -15.70
N ILE A 10 7.29 4.24 -15.54
CA ILE A 10 8.39 5.21 -15.62
C ILE A 10 8.40 5.92 -16.98
N LYS A 11 8.05 5.22 -18.07
CA LYS A 11 7.96 5.80 -19.42
C LYS A 11 6.70 6.65 -19.59
N ALA A 12 5.57 6.22 -19.03
CA ALA A 12 4.28 6.90 -19.16
C ALA A 12 4.18 8.17 -18.29
N PHE A 13 4.88 8.21 -17.15
CA PHE A 13 4.77 9.27 -16.14
C PHE A 13 6.14 9.93 -15.89
N PRO A 14 6.62 10.80 -16.80
CA PRO A 14 7.96 11.38 -16.69
C PRO A 14 8.14 12.32 -15.50
N GLN A 15 7.05 12.93 -14.97
CA GLN A 15 7.13 13.81 -13.81
C GLN A 15 7.33 13.01 -12.51
N GLU A 16 6.81 11.78 -12.45
CA GLU A 16 6.88 10.87 -11.32
C GLU A 16 7.98 9.81 -11.48
N ALA A 17 8.72 9.84 -12.59
CA ALA A 17 9.67 8.79 -12.98
C ALA A 17 10.75 8.50 -11.94
N ASP A 18 11.29 9.52 -11.28
CA ASP A 18 12.34 9.32 -10.27
C ASP A 18 11.82 8.65 -9.01
N ALA A 19 10.60 8.99 -8.58
CA ALA A 19 9.94 8.32 -7.46
C ALA A 19 9.65 6.85 -7.80
N LEU A 20 9.15 6.59 -9.01
CA LEU A 20 8.89 5.23 -9.52
C LEU A 20 10.18 4.42 -9.66
N ARG A 21 11.30 5.02 -10.07
CA ARG A 21 12.61 4.35 -10.13
C ARG A 21 13.12 3.96 -8.75
N ARG A 22 12.98 4.82 -7.74
CA ARG A 22 13.39 4.52 -6.36
C ARG A 22 12.60 3.33 -5.80
N LEU A 23 11.29 3.32 -6.05
CA LEU A 23 10.43 2.20 -5.68
C LEU A 23 10.84 0.92 -6.43
N ALA A 24 11.05 0.99 -7.75
CA ALA A 24 11.48 -0.16 -8.54
C ALA A 24 12.79 -0.76 -8.01
N ASN A 25 13.77 0.09 -7.67
CA ASN A 25 15.05 -0.35 -7.09
C ASN A 25 14.86 -0.99 -5.72
N HIS A 26 14.04 -0.39 -4.84
CA HIS A 26 13.74 -0.96 -3.53
C HIS A 26 13.13 -2.36 -3.65
N PHE A 27 12.21 -2.54 -4.59
CA PHE A 27 11.61 -3.84 -4.84
C PHE A 27 12.56 -4.83 -5.51
N ALA A 28 13.46 -4.38 -6.38
CA ALA A 28 14.51 -5.22 -6.94
C ALA A 28 15.45 -5.75 -5.85
N ASP A 29 15.76 -4.94 -4.83
CA ASP A 29 16.54 -5.38 -3.67
C ASP A 29 15.80 -6.46 -2.86
N ILE A 30 14.50 -6.25 -2.58
CA ILE A 30 13.66 -7.27 -1.91
C ILE A 30 13.58 -8.55 -2.75
N GLU A 31 13.37 -8.45 -4.06
CA GLU A 31 13.36 -9.62 -4.94
C GLU A 31 14.68 -10.40 -4.92
N ARG A 32 15.81 -9.69 -4.87
CA ARG A 32 17.13 -10.30 -4.79
C ARG A 32 17.34 -11.03 -3.47
N GLU A 33 16.82 -10.49 -2.37
CA GLU A 33 17.02 -11.02 -1.02
C GLU A 33 15.99 -12.12 -0.65
N GLU A 34 14.74 -11.96 -1.07
CA GLU A 34 13.61 -12.76 -0.61
C GLU A 34 12.85 -13.48 -1.75
N GLY A 35 13.23 -13.26 -3.01
CA GLY A 35 12.60 -13.90 -4.17
C GLY A 35 11.14 -13.53 -4.34
N GLU A 36 10.26 -14.54 -4.45
CA GLU A 36 8.83 -14.36 -4.68
C GLU A 36 8.08 -13.75 -3.48
N ASN A 37 8.71 -13.69 -2.30
CA ASN A 37 8.12 -13.05 -1.11
C ASN A 37 7.89 -11.54 -1.30
N VAL A 38 8.51 -10.93 -2.32
CA VAL A 38 8.18 -9.56 -2.74
C VAL A 38 6.68 -9.33 -2.95
N LEU A 39 5.95 -10.37 -3.38
CA LEU A 39 4.51 -10.29 -3.66
C LEU A 39 3.65 -10.27 -2.38
N GLN A 40 4.28 -10.47 -1.21
CA GLN A 40 3.65 -10.41 0.10
C GLN A 40 3.97 -9.09 0.83
N VAL A 41 4.73 -8.19 0.20
CA VAL A 41 5.11 -6.92 0.81
C VAL A 41 3.88 -6.05 1.04
N ILE A 42 3.76 -5.59 2.30
CA ILE A 42 2.78 -4.61 2.75
C ILE A 42 3.56 -3.41 3.28
N MET A 43 3.16 -2.21 2.87
CA MET A 43 3.81 -0.98 3.30
C MET A 43 2.79 0.05 3.81
N PRO A 44 3.08 0.68 4.95
CA PRO A 44 2.34 1.87 5.37
C PRO A 44 2.71 3.07 4.47
N PRO A 45 1.81 4.07 4.34
CA PRO A 45 2.01 5.25 3.52
C PRO A 45 3.31 5.99 3.82
N GLY A 46 3.69 6.11 5.10
CA GLY A 46 4.93 6.76 5.51
C GLY A 46 6.17 6.09 4.91
N ARG A 47 6.26 4.76 5.00
CA ARG A 47 7.38 4.00 4.41
C ARG A 47 7.43 4.16 2.89
N LEU A 48 6.26 4.09 2.23
CA LEU A 48 6.19 4.26 0.78
C LEU A 48 6.62 5.68 0.36
N TYR A 49 6.23 6.70 1.13
CA TYR A 49 6.66 8.09 0.96
C TYR A 49 8.17 8.25 1.10
N ASP A 50 8.75 7.63 2.14
CA ASP A 50 10.17 7.67 2.43
C ASP A 50 10.99 7.00 1.32
N ILE A 51 10.53 5.88 0.77
CA ILE A 51 11.23 5.22 -0.35
C ILE A 51 11.10 6.05 -1.62
N SER A 52 9.88 6.52 -1.92
CA SER A 52 9.61 7.26 -3.15
C SER A 52 10.28 8.63 -3.16
N GLN A 53 10.60 9.20 -1.98
CA GLN A 53 11.20 10.53 -1.82
C GLN A 53 10.40 11.58 -2.62
N ALA A 54 9.06 11.54 -2.51
CA ALA A 54 8.19 12.35 -3.36
C ALA A 54 8.31 13.87 -3.12
N GLY A 55 8.89 14.28 -1.99
CA GLY A 55 9.16 15.69 -1.63
C GLY A 55 7.93 16.50 -1.25
N SER A 56 6.73 16.01 -1.56
CA SER A 56 5.46 16.59 -1.13
C SER A 56 4.35 15.55 -1.08
N THR A 57 3.33 15.81 -0.27
CA THR A 57 2.13 14.97 -0.18
C THR A 57 1.35 14.91 -1.50
N ALA A 58 1.27 16.02 -2.23
CA ALA A 58 0.59 16.07 -3.54
C ALA A 58 1.28 15.19 -4.59
N HIS A 59 2.62 15.24 -4.65
CA HIS A 59 3.38 14.36 -5.55
C HIS A 59 3.26 12.91 -5.11
N PHE A 60 3.33 12.63 -3.81
CA PHE A 60 3.13 11.28 -3.28
C PHE A 60 1.76 10.71 -3.66
N ALA A 61 0.70 11.50 -3.53
CA ALA A 61 -0.65 11.10 -3.93
C ALA A 61 -0.69 10.65 -5.40
N LYS A 62 -0.06 11.40 -6.32
CA LYS A 62 0.04 11.01 -7.73
C LYS A 62 0.77 9.68 -7.91
N VAL A 63 1.92 9.49 -7.25
CA VAL A 63 2.69 8.25 -7.31
C VAL A 63 1.83 7.08 -6.82
N THR A 64 1.16 7.21 -5.68
CA THR A 64 0.30 6.14 -5.14
C THR A 64 -0.89 5.84 -6.05
N THR A 65 -1.50 6.86 -6.65
CA THR A 65 -2.59 6.68 -7.63
C THR A 65 -2.11 5.88 -8.83
N ILE A 66 -0.96 6.23 -9.41
CA ILE A 66 -0.37 5.50 -10.53
C ILE A 66 -0.15 4.02 -10.18
N LEU A 67 0.40 3.74 -9.00
CA LEU A 67 0.68 2.36 -8.57
C LEU A 67 -0.60 1.53 -8.36
N VAL A 68 -1.66 2.16 -7.84
CA VAL A 68 -2.96 1.50 -7.61
C VAL A 68 -3.72 1.30 -8.91
N GLU A 69 -3.81 2.33 -9.76
CA GLU A 69 -4.52 2.27 -11.04
C GLU A 69 -3.87 1.32 -12.04
N SER A 70 -2.54 1.22 -12.01
CA SER A 70 -1.80 0.23 -12.81
C SER A 70 -1.92 -1.21 -12.31
N GLY A 71 -2.52 -1.41 -11.12
CA GLY A 71 -2.64 -2.74 -10.51
C GLY A 71 -1.31 -3.33 -10.09
N LEU A 72 -0.27 -2.50 -9.84
CA LEU A 72 0.95 -2.96 -9.17
C LEU A 72 0.72 -3.05 -7.66
N PHE A 73 -0.15 -2.19 -7.14
CA PHE A 73 -0.51 -2.11 -5.75
C PHE A 73 -2.02 -2.17 -5.56
N GLU A 74 -2.41 -2.63 -4.37
CA GLU A 74 -3.77 -2.50 -3.86
C GLU A 74 -3.71 -1.63 -2.61
N ARG A 75 -4.57 -0.62 -2.56
CA ARG A 75 -4.79 0.17 -1.34
C ARG A 75 -5.82 -0.57 -0.48
N LYS A 76 -5.53 -0.71 0.80
CA LYS A 76 -6.44 -1.26 1.81
C LYS A 76 -6.65 -0.27 2.93
N VAL A 77 -7.85 -0.31 3.49
CA VAL A 77 -8.18 0.33 4.76
C VAL A 77 -8.22 -0.77 5.81
N VAL A 78 -7.45 -0.61 6.88
CA VAL A 78 -7.33 -1.59 7.96
C VAL A 78 -7.93 -0.99 9.20
N VAL A 79 -8.88 -1.70 9.80
CA VAL A 79 -9.39 -1.38 11.12
C VAL A 79 -8.51 -2.07 12.14
N ARG A 80 -7.96 -1.30 13.08
CA ARG A 80 -7.16 -1.81 14.18
C ARG A 80 -7.91 -1.74 15.50
N SER A 81 -7.61 -2.72 16.36
CA SER A 81 -7.93 -2.59 17.77
C SER A 81 -7.13 -1.43 18.36
N PRO A 82 -7.69 -0.60 19.27
CA PRO A 82 -6.98 0.54 19.85
C PRO A 82 -5.68 0.12 20.55
N GLY A 83 -4.51 0.37 19.95
CA GLY A 83 -3.23 -0.11 20.47
C GLY A 83 -2.99 -1.62 20.32
N GLY A 84 -3.75 -2.28 19.45
CA GLY A 84 -3.72 -3.72 19.21
C GLY A 84 -3.53 -4.09 17.73
N PRO A 85 -3.79 -5.36 17.37
CA PRO A 85 -3.58 -5.84 16.01
C PRO A 85 -4.64 -5.31 15.03
N ALA A 86 -4.39 -5.55 13.74
CA ALA A 86 -5.41 -5.40 12.71
C ALA A 86 -6.55 -6.40 12.95
N ILE A 87 -7.78 -5.92 12.87
CA ILE A 87 -9.01 -6.72 13.01
C ILE A 87 -9.47 -7.17 11.62
N HIS A 88 -9.68 -6.21 10.71
CA HIS A 88 -10.14 -6.46 9.35
C HIS A 88 -9.51 -5.52 8.33
N GLU A 89 -9.43 -5.98 7.08
CA GLU A 89 -9.02 -5.20 5.92
C GLU A 89 -10.21 -5.00 4.96
N TYR A 90 -10.33 -3.80 4.41
CA TYR A 90 -11.36 -3.38 3.48
C TYR A 90 -10.70 -2.77 2.23
N ASP A 91 -11.37 -2.87 1.08
CA ASP A 91 -10.92 -2.21 -0.15
C ASP A 91 -11.05 -0.68 -0.05
N ASN A 92 -12.13 -0.21 0.57
CA ASN A 92 -12.41 1.21 0.71
C ASN A 92 -12.92 1.56 2.10
N TRP A 93 -12.80 2.84 2.46
CA TRP A 93 -13.29 3.36 3.73
C TRP A 93 -14.80 3.23 3.87
N PHE A 94 -15.56 3.36 2.77
CA PHE A 94 -17.03 3.26 2.78
C PHE A 94 -17.53 1.81 2.90
N ASP A 95 -16.66 0.84 2.68
CA ASP A 95 -16.95 -0.59 2.93
C ASP A 95 -16.72 -0.95 4.41
N CYS A 96 -16.13 -0.04 5.19
CA CYS A 96 -15.88 -0.23 6.61
C CYS A 96 -17.19 -0.08 7.39
N PRO A 97 -17.59 -1.08 8.21
CA PRO A 97 -18.74 -0.96 9.06
C PRO A 97 -18.49 0.08 10.18
N LEU A 98 -19.57 0.65 10.71
CA LEU A 98 -19.50 1.56 11.86
C LEU A 98 -19.12 0.82 13.15
N GLU A 99 -19.33 -0.49 13.20
CA GLU A 99 -18.98 -1.34 14.34
C GLU A 99 -18.26 -2.60 13.87
N VAL A 100 -17.24 -3.01 14.60
CA VAL A 100 -16.48 -4.24 14.34
C VAL A 100 -16.29 -5.04 15.62
N TYR A 101 -16.32 -6.36 15.52
CA TYR A 101 -15.99 -7.25 16.63
C TYR A 101 -14.48 -7.47 16.70
N ASP A 102 -13.86 -7.14 17.84
CA ASP A 102 -12.46 -7.42 18.14
C ASP A 102 -12.33 -8.78 18.84
N PRO A 103 -11.84 -9.83 18.16
CA PRO A 103 -11.73 -11.17 18.74
C PRO A 103 -10.65 -11.27 19.82
N VAL A 104 -9.68 -10.34 19.88
CA VAL A 104 -8.63 -10.34 20.90
C VAL A 104 -9.15 -9.81 22.23
N ARG A 105 -10.10 -8.86 22.17
CA ARG A 105 -10.70 -8.24 23.34
C ARG A 105 -12.07 -8.79 23.70
N ASP A 106 -12.67 -9.61 22.82
CA ASP A 106 -14.01 -10.18 22.99
C ASP A 106 -15.08 -9.09 23.15
N VAL A 107 -14.99 -8.02 22.35
CA VAL A 107 -15.91 -6.88 22.40
C VAL A 107 -16.23 -6.35 21.00
N THR A 108 -17.44 -5.84 20.82
CA THR A 108 -17.79 -4.99 19.68
C THR A 108 -17.39 -3.55 19.97
N MET A 109 -16.70 -2.90 19.04
CA MET A 109 -16.28 -1.51 19.14
C MET A 109 -16.82 -0.69 17.96
N GLU A 110 -17.14 0.57 18.25
CA GLU A 110 -17.39 1.58 17.22
C GLU A 110 -16.07 1.91 16.50
N VAL A 111 -16.11 2.00 15.18
CA VAL A 111 -14.95 2.32 14.35
C VAL A 111 -14.87 3.84 14.19
N THR A 112 -13.76 4.42 14.64
CA THR A 112 -13.46 5.84 14.48
C THR A 112 -12.31 6.06 13.50
N ASP A 113 -12.12 7.29 13.01
CA ASP A 113 -11.01 7.63 12.12
C ASP A 113 -9.64 7.27 12.71
N SER A 114 -9.48 7.31 14.04
CA SER A 114 -8.23 6.94 14.70
C SER A 114 -7.94 5.43 14.69
N ASP A 115 -8.94 4.61 14.41
CA ASP A 115 -8.80 3.14 14.32
C ASP A 115 -8.47 2.69 12.89
N LEU A 116 -8.52 3.61 11.92
CA LEU A 116 -8.29 3.36 10.51
C LEU A 116 -6.84 3.62 10.11
N GLU A 117 -6.21 2.63 9.49
CA GLU A 117 -4.92 2.77 8.83
C GLU A 117 -5.05 2.47 7.34
N THR A 118 -4.40 3.28 6.49
CA THR A 118 -4.25 2.91 5.08
C THR A 118 -3.00 2.07 4.91
N LEU A 119 -3.07 0.97 4.16
CA LEU A 119 -1.92 0.15 3.77
C LEU A 119 -1.87 -0.03 2.26
N TYR A 120 -0.66 -0.21 1.73
CA TYR A 120 -0.39 -0.49 0.33
C TYR A 120 0.25 -1.87 0.23
N ARG A 121 -0.41 -2.79 -0.47
CA ARG A 121 0.11 -4.16 -0.69
C ARG A 121 0.42 -4.38 -2.15
N VAL A 122 1.43 -5.21 -2.45
CA VAL A 122 1.68 -5.66 -3.81
C VAL A 122 0.48 -6.44 -4.33
N ALA A 123 -0.01 -6.09 -5.52
CA ALA A 123 -1.15 -6.78 -6.12
C ALA A 123 -0.73 -8.18 -6.60
N LYS A 124 -1.49 -9.21 -6.17
CA LYS A 124 -1.21 -10.61 -6.57
C LYS A 124 -1.53 -10.89 -8.03
N ASN A 125 -2.47 -10.12 -8.59
CA ASN A 125 -2.84 -10.17 -9.99
C ASN A 125 -2.54 -8.80 -10.59
N GLY A 126 -1.36 -8.64 -11.20
CA GLY A 126 -1.17 -7.54 -12.14
C GLY A 126 -2.23 -7.71 -13.22
N LYS A 127 -3.18 -6.77 -13.35
CA LYS A 127 -4.12 -6.79 -14.45
C LYS A 127 -3.28 -6.71 -15.73
N ASN A 128 -3.28 -7.81 -16.50
CA ASN A 128 -2.75 -7.86 -17.86
C ASN A 128 -3.58 -6.96 -18.78
#